data_AF-A0A956US62-F1
#
_entry.id   AF-A0A956US62-F1
#
_cell.length_a   1.000
_cell.length_b   1.000
_cell.length_c   1.000
_cell.angle_alpha   90.00
_cell.angle_beta   90.00
_cell.angle_gamma   90.00
#
_symmetry.space_group_name_H-M   'P 1'
#
loop_
_entity.id
_entity.type
_entity.pdbx_description
1 polymer ?
#
loop_
_entity_poly.entity_id
_entity_poly.type
_entity_poly.pdbx_seq_one_letter_code
_entity_poly.pdbx_strand_id
1 'polypeptide(L)'
;MTHAMTTAPFPSRRPLLSRLVWPAVDPRTFLRAAHLGLMFPLGLGYFVFLVTTVSVGGALVWTFVGPPILLATVFICRWLADVEALLVRFVSGQPLRRPPFRLEGVLSFRERIKLRLIDPTTWTGIAYLFLQFPIGLAAFIVLVVGGAVAGSLIAAPAIVLFSGELSLFDGTSREWVIETPLEALALVPVGLVLWLLVAYVIKGASKLHTTWARFMLASRARSVPSSPVSDPPQPPPSPGTPMDEAVVSEPESRVAPVLAPVETITAAPEMGAAADVRWSYAGLRDLTPREREVLLFLASGYSNAEIAEAFVVSEGTVKTHVKRVLSKLEVRDRTQAAILAYQHGLVGVQAQAR
;
A
#
# COMPACT_ATOMS: atom_id res chain seq x y z
N MET A 1 15.66 12.74 -48.13
CA MET A 1 14.32 13.15 -47.64
C MET A 1 14.26 12.88 -46.15
N THR A 2 14.57 13.90 -45.37
CA THR A 2 14.69 13.88 -43.90
C THR A 2 13.34 14.26 -43.30
N HIS A 3 12.65 13.30 -42.69
CA HIS A 3 11.43 13.59 -41.94
C HIS A 3 11.78 14.28 -40.62
N ALA A 4 11.45 15.57 -40.54
CA ALA A 4 11.52 16.34 -39.31
C ALA A 4 10.50 15.80 -38.29
N MET A 5 11.00 15.38 -37.13
CA MET A 5 10.21 15.13 -35.93
C MET A 5 9.63 16.47 -35.43
N THR A 6 8.33 16.68 -35.66
CA THR A 6 7.58 17.72 -34.97
C THR A 6 7.43 17.33 -33.50
N THR A 7 8.31 17.87 -32.65
CA THR A 7 8.14 17.83 -31.20
C THR A 7 6.89 18.64 -30.84
N ALA A 8 5.84 17.95 -30.39
CA ALA A 8 4.65 18.62 -29.87
C ALA A 8 5.04 19.53 -28.67
N PRO A 9 4.44 20.72 -28.53
CA PRO A 9 4.75 21.63 -27.43
C PRO A 9 4.30 21.03 -26.09
N PHE A 10 5.21 20.96 -25.13
CA PHE A 10 4.91 20.61 -23.74
C PHE A 10 3.81 21.53 -23.18
N PRO A 11 2.83 20.99 -22.43
CA PRO A 11 1.70 21.78 -21.95
C PRO A 11 2.15 22.92 -21.02
N SER A 12 1.53 24.08 -21.23
CA SER A 12 1.84 25.35 -20.59
C SER A 12 1.77 25.27 -19.06
N ARG A 13 2.72 25.94 -18.38
CA ARG A 13 2.68 26.17 -16.94
C ARG A 13 1.35 26.84 -16.59
N ARG A 14 0.48 26.14 -15.85
CA ARG A 14 -0.76 26.74 -15.28
C ARG A 14 -0.46 28.12 -14.65
N PRO A 15 -1.27 29.17 -14.91
CA PRO A 15 -1.08 30.50 -14.33
C PRO A 15 -1.06 30.46 -12.80
N LEU A 16 -0.26 31.34 -12.16
CA LEU A 16 -0.01 31.34 -10.71
C LEU A 16 -1.30 31.30 -9.87
N LEU A 17 -2.32 32.07 -10.26
CA LEU A 17 -3.63 32.06 -9.59
C LEU A 17 -4.28 30.68 -9.61
N SER A 18 -4.32 30.01 -10.76
CA SER A 18 -4.91 28.67 -10.85
C SER A 18 -4.16 27.63 -10.01
N ARG A 19 -2.87 27.82 -9.74
CA ARG A 19 -2.10 26.95 -8.82
C ARG A 19 -2.46 27.18 -7.35
N LEU A 20 -2.80 28.42 -7.00
CA LEU A 20 -3.15 28.82 -5.64
C LEU A 20 -4.55 28.35 -5.23
N VAL A 21 -5.55 28.50 -6.12
CA VAL A 21 -6.93 28.03 -5.87
C VAL A 21 -7.14 26.54 -6.15
N TRP A 22 -6.24 25.88 -6.90
CA TRP A 22 -6.37 24.45 -7.24
C TRP A 22 -6.73 23.55 -6.05
N PRO A 23 -6.09 23.66 -4.88
CA PRO A 23 -6.42 22.78 -3.76
C PRO A 23 -7.85 22.92 -3.26
N ALA A 24 -8.47 24.09 -3.35
CA ALA A 24 -9.83 24.31 -2.86
C ALA A 24 -10.91 23.85 -3.85
N VAL A 25 -10.56 23.66 -5.12
CA VAL A 25 -11.50 23.28 -6.19
C VAL A 25 -11.29 21.82 -6.66
N ASP A 26 -10.18 21.19 -6.28
CA ASP A 26 -9.88 19.79 -6.63
C ASP A 26 -10.84 18.83 -5.89
N PRO A 27 -11.65 18.01 -6.61
CA PRO A 27 -12.54 17.02 -6.00
C PRO A 27 -11.81 16.06 -5.04
N ARG A 28 -10.51 15.81 -5.29
CA ARG A 28 -9.69 14.96 -4.43
C ARG A 28 -9.43 15.59 -3.06
N THR A 29 -9.49 16.91 -2.93
CA THR A 29 -9.36 17.57 -1.62
C THR A 29 -10.56 17.27 -0.73
N PHE A 30 -11.77 17.16 -1.28
CA PHE A 30 -12.95 16.75 -0.52
C PHE A 30 -12.85 15.30 -0.05
N LEU A 31 -12.35 14.38 -0.88
CA LEU A 31 -12.08 12.99 -0.46
C LEU A 31 -11.02 12.95 0.65
N ARG A 32 -9.97 13.77 0.57
CA ARG A 32 -8.96 13.88 1.63
C ARG A 32 -9.54 14.45 2.91
N ALA A 33 -10.39 15.47 2.82
CA ALA A 33 -11.07 16.06 3.97
C ALA A 33 -12.01 15.04 4.63
N ALA A 34 -12.80 14.30 3.83
CA ALA A 34 -13.67 13.24 4.31
C ALA A 34 -12.89 12.13 5.03
N HIS A 35 -11.76 11.69 4.44
CA HIS A 35 -10.87 10.73 5.09
C HIS A 35 -10.30 11.28 6.40
N LEU A 36 -9.81 12.53 6.40
CA LEU A 36 -9.24 13.18 7.58
C LEU A 36 -10.28 13.35 8.69
N GLY A 37 -11.53 13.64 8.33
CA GLY A 37 -12.65 13.67 9.25
C GLY A 37 -12.99 12.29 9.81
N LEU A 38 -12.94 11.25 8.97
CA LEU A 38 -13.19 9.86 9.36
C LEU A 38 -12.06 9.25 10.21
N MET A 39 -10.85 9.79 10.14
CA MET A 39 -9.72 9.33 10.97
C MET A 39 -10.01 9.47 12.47
N PHE A 40 -10.78 10.47 12.90
CA PHE A 40 -11.15 10.63 14.30
C PHE A 40 -12.06 9.50 14.82
N PRO A 41 -13.26 9.25 14.25
CA PRO A 41 -14.13 8.17 14.72
C PRO A 41 -13.49 6.79 14.54
N LEU A 42 -12.75 6.56 13.45
CA LEU A 42 -12.01 5.30 13.26
C LEU A 42 -10.90 5.14 14.31
N GLY A 43 -10.07 6.16 14.49
CA GLY A 43 -8.99 6.16 15.47
C GLY A 43 -9.51 5.96 16.89
N LEU A 44 -10.62 6.61 17.26
CA LEU A 44 -11.30 6.38 18.53
C LEU A 44 -11.73 4.92 18.69
N GLY A 45 -12.36 4.34 17.67
CA GLY A 45 -12.77 2.94 17.68
C GLY A 45 -11.58 1.98 17.85
N TYR A 46 -10.48 2.22 17.12
CA TYR A 46 -9.26 1.42 17.21
C TYR A 46 -8.60 1.55 18.59
N PHE A 47 -8.50 2.76 19.11
CA PHE A 47 -7.95 3.05 20.43
C PHE A 47 -8.75 2.35 21.52
N VAL A 48 -10.08 2.52 21.53
CA VAL A 48 -10.97 1.89 22.52
C VAL A 48 -10.85 0.38 22.45
N PHE A 49 -10.90 -0.22 21.25
CA PHE A 49 -10.72 -1.65 21.07
C PHE A 49 -9.37 -2.14 21.64
N LEU A 50 -8.28 -1.45 21.30
CA LEU A 50 -6.94 -1.86 21.70
C LEU A 50 -6.75 -1.77 23.21
N VAL A 51 -7.09 -0.62 23.79
CA VAL A 51 -6.98 -0.38 25.24
C VAL A 51 -7.86 -1.37 26.00
N THR A 52 -9.09 -1.59 25.56
CA THR A 52 -10.03 -2.51 26.23
C THR A 52 -9.50 -3.94 26.18
N THR A 53 -9.16 -4.45 24.98
CA THR A 53 -8.79 -5.86 24.84
C THR A 53 -7.41 -6.19 25.39
N VAL A 54 -6.45 -5.26 25.33
CA VAL A 54 -5.14 -5.43 25.98
C VAL A 54 -5.28 -5.39 27.50
N SER A 55 -6.09 -4.47 28.04
CA SER A 55 -6.30 -4.38 29.49
C SER A 55 -7.03 -5.62 30.04
N VAL A 56 -8.13 -6.02 29.39
CA VAL A 56 -8.90 -7.23 29.77
C VAL A 56 -8.07 -8.49 29.58
N GLY A 57 -7.42 -8.64 28.43
CA GLY A 57 -6.56 -9.78 28.14
C GLY A 57 -5.39 -9.88 29.11
N GLY A 58 -4.77 -8.73 29.44
CA GLY A 58 -3.70 -8.59 30.43
C GLY A 58 -4.13 -9.01 31.83
N ALA A 59 -5.28 -8.51 32.30
CA ALA A 59 -5.84 -8.86 33.61
C ALA A 59 -6.17 -10.36 33.72
N LEU A 60 -6.54 -10.99 32.60
CA LEU A 60 -6.89 -12.42 32.53
C LEU A 60 -5.72 -13.33 32.13
N VAL A 61 -4.49 -12.83 32.03
CA VAL A 61 -3.33 -13.67 31.64
C VAL A 61 -3.19 -14.86 32.59
N TRP A 62 -3.44 -14.65 33.89
CA TRP A 62 -3.33 -15.69 34.90
C TRP A 62 -4.40 -16.78 34.80
N THR A 63 -5.55 -16.49 34.18
CA THR A 63 -6.70 -17.41 34.13
C THR A 63 -6.68 -18.34 32.91
N PHE A 64 -5.58 -18.39 32.16
CA PHE A 64 -5.46 -19.04 30.83
C PHE A 64 -6.41 -18.50 29.75
N VAL A 65 -7.40 -17.67 30.09
CA VAL A 65 -8.32 -17.00 29.16
C VAL A 65 -7.68 -15.77 28.51
N GLY A 66 -6.78 -15.08 29.22
CA GLY A 66 -6.09 -13.89 28.72
C GLY A 66 -5.24 -14.12 27.46
N PRO A 67 -4.38 -15.16 27.38
CA PRO A 67 -3.55 -15.38 26.21
C PRO A 67 -4.34 -15.58 24.89
N PRO A 68 -5.44 -16.36 24.84
CA PRO A 68 -6.33 -16.38 23.68
C PRO A 68 -6.90 -15.01 23.29
N ILE A 69 -7.31 -14.19 24.27
CA ILE A 69 -7.82 -12.83 24.02
C ILE A 69 -6.73 -11.94 23.41
N LEU A 70 -5.54 -11.89 24.01
CA LEU A 70 -4.42 -11.09 23.52
C LEU A 70 -3.98 -11.54 22.13
N LEU A 71 -3.96 -12.85 21.87
CA LEU A 71 -3.67 -13.39 20.56
C LEU A 71 -4.73 -12.96 19.53
N ALA A 72 -6.01 -13.06 19.87
CA ALA A 72 -7.09 -12.57 19.02
C ALA A 72 -6.97 -11.06 18.75
N THR A 73 -6.60 -10.26 19.75
CA THR A 73 -6.31 -8.82 19.59
C THR A 73 -5.22 -8.58 18.56
N VAL A 74 -4.08 -9.26 18.66
CA VAL A 74 -3.00 -9.14 17.66
C VAL A 74 -3.50 -9.49 16.26
N PHE A 75 -4.35 -10.52 16.14
CA PHE A 75 -4.90 -10.92 14.85
C PHE A 75 -5.83 -9.88 14.25
N ILE A 76 -6.74 -9.34 15.06
CA ILE A 76 -7.71 -8.30 14.67
C ILE A 76 -7.00 -6.99 14.36
N CYS A 77 -6.04 -6.56 15.18
CA CYS A 77 -5.26 -5.35 14.93
C CYS A 77 -4.49 -5.44 13.61
N ARG A 78 -3.92 -6.59 13.26
CA ARG A 78 -3.24 -6.75 11.98
C ARG A 78 -4.23 -6.60 10.80
N TRP A 79 -5.40 -7.22 10.91
CA TRP A 79 -6.49 -7.08 9.94
C TRP A 79 -6.97 -5.62 9.82
N LEU A 80 -7.20 -4.93 10.93
CA LEU A 80 -7.57 -3.51 10.94
C LEU A 80 -6.51 -2.63 10.28
N ALA A 81 -5.23 -2.89 10.55
CA ALA A 81 -4.13 -2.17 9.90
C ALA A 81 -4.07 -2.43 8.38
N ASP A 82 -4.50 -3.61 7.91
CA ASP A 82 -4.62 -3.92 6.48
C ASP A 82 -5.79 -3.16 5.84
N VAL A 83 -6.93 -3.07 6.55
CA VAL A 83 -8.09 -2.27 6.14
C VAL A 83 -7.71 -0.80 6.03
N GLU A 84 -6.98 -0.27 7.00
CA GLU A 84 -6.48 1.10 6.95
C GLU A 84 -5.52 1.31 5.77
N ALA A 85 -4.58 0.39 5.53
CA ALA A 85 -3.69 0.49 4.38
C ALA A 85 -4.47 0.51 3.05
N LEU A 86 -5.62 -0.16 2.97
CA LEU A 86 -6.54 -0.10 1.83
C LEU A 86 -7.22 1.26 1.72
N LEU A 87 -7.72 1.82 2.83
CA LEU A 87 -8.32 3.16 2.87
C LEU A 87 -7.33 4.24 2.42
N VAL A 88 -6.10 4.20 2.95
CA VAL A 88 -5.04 5.15 2.58
C VAL A 88 -4.67 5.01 1.10
N ARG A 89 -4.61 3.79 0.55
CA ARG A 89 -4.40 3.55 -0.89
C ARG A 89 -5.51 4.17 -1.72
N PHE A 90 -6.77 3.94 -1.34
CA PHE A 90 -7.93 4.44 -2.06
C PHE A 90 -7.95 5.98 -2.10
N VAL A 91 -7.65 6.62 -0.97
CA VAL A 91 -7.69 8.10 -0.85
C VAL A 91 -6.45 8.76 -1.45
N SER A 92 -5.27 8.17 -1.29
CA SER A 92 -4.00 8.79 -1.70
C SER A 92 -3.61 8.47 -3.14
N GLY A 93 -4.16 7.39 -3.71
CA GLY A 93 -3.78 6.88 -5.03
C GLY A 93 -2.34 6.35 -5.13
N GLN A 94 -1.63 6.24 -4.00
CA GLN A 94 -0.27 5.68 -3.97
C GLN A 94 -0.30 4.22 -3.52
N PRO A 95 0.46 3.32 -4.18
CA PRO A 95 0.55 1.94 -3.77
C PRO A 95 1.31 1.82 -2.43
N LEU A 96 0.60 1.48 -1.36
CA LEU A 96 1.23 0.99 -0.13
C LEU A 96 1.67 -0.46 -0.35
N ARG A 97 2.99 -0.70 -0.38
CA ARG A 97 3.57 -2.05 -0.39
C ARG A 97 3.40 -2.71 0.98
N ARG A 98 2.20 -3.20 1.25
CA ARG A 98 1.95 -4.23 2.25
C ARG A 98 1.57 -5.49 1.47
N PRO A 99 2.37 -6.57 1.51
CA PRO A 99 2.03 -7.77 0.76
C PRO A 99 0.66 -8.26 1.26
N PRO A 100 -0.36 -8.42 0.39
CA PRO A 100 -1.60 -9.06 0.80
C PRO A 100 -1.23 -10.45 1.33
N PHE A 101 -1.80 -10.79 2.48
CA PHE A 101 -1.51 -11.98 3.29
C PHE A 101 -1.53 -13.27 2.42
N ARG A 102 -0.37 -13.68 1.88
CA ARG A 102 -0.27 -14.75 0.86
C ARG A 102 0.33 -16.07 1.38
N LEU A 103 0.48 -16.22 2.69
CA LEU A 103 1.00 -17.46 3.30
C LEU A 103 -0.02 -18.14 4.23
N GLU A 104 -1.18 -17.53 4.47
CA GLU A 104 -2.11 -18.00 5.51
C GLU A 104 -2.89 -19.25 5.15
N GLY A 105 -3.08 -19.51 3.85
CA GLY A 105 -3.74 -20.73 3.37
C GLY A 105 -2.83 -21.95 3.31
N VAL A 106 -1.52 -21.78 3.48
CA VAL A 106 -0.52 -22.86 3.32
C VAL A 106 0.11 -23.28 4.66
N LEU A 107 0.05 -22.40 5.66
CA LEU A 107 0.71 -22.59 6.95
C LEU A 107 -0.21 -23.15 8.02
N SER A 108 0.35 -23.97 8.92
CA SER A 108 -0.36 -24.44 10.10
C SER A 108 -0.72 -23.28 11.04
N PHE A 109 -1.73 -23.47 11.89
CA PHE A 109 -2.15 -22.44 12.87
C PHE A 109 -1.00 -21.95 13.77
N ARG A 110 -0.13 -22.85 14.22
CA ARG A 110 1.01 -22.52 15.08
C ARG A 110 2.05 -21.66 14.35
N GLU A 111 2.31 -21.93 13.07
CA GLU A 111 3.24 -21.15 12.26
C GLU A 111 2.68 -19.75 11.98
N ARG A 112 1.35 -19.64 11.75
CA ARG A 112 0.68 -18.35 11.60
C ARG A 112 0.85 -17.46 12.84
N ILE A 113 0.66 -18.02 14.04
CA ILE A 113 0.87 -17.30 15.30
C ILE A 113 2.33 -16.83 15.42
N LYS A 114 3.29 -17.74 15.22
CA LYS A 114 4.73 -17.42 15.31
C LYS A 114 5.11 -16.30 14.35
N LEU A 115 4.69 -16.40 13.08
CA LEU A 115 4.97 -15.38 12.07
C LEU A 115 4.38 -14.03 12.46
N ARG A 116 3.13 -13.98 12.93
CA ARG A 116 2.48 -12.71 13.30
C ARG A 116 3.17 -12.03 14.49
N LEU A 117 3.63 -12.79 15.48
CA LEU A 117 4.33 -12.24 16.66
C LEU A 117 5.77 -11.83 16.38
N ILE A 118 6.47 -12.54 15.50
CA ILE A 118 7.88 -12.26 15.13
C ILE A 118 7.96 -11.12 14.10
N ASP A 119 6.96 -10.95 13.24
CA ASP A 119 6.95 -9.91 12.22
C ASP A 119 6.89 -8.51 12.86
N PRO A 120 7.94 -7.67 12.70
CA PRO A 120 7.98 -6.33 13.29
C PRO A 120 6.85 -5.43 12.75
N THR A 121 6.31 -5.72 11.56
CA THR A 121 5.23 -4.93 10.95
C THR A 121 3.90 -5.06 11.69
N THR A 122 3.72 -6.14 12.46
CA THR A 122 2.54 -6.32 13.33
C THR A 122 2.55 -5.28 14.44
N TRP A 123 3.70 -5.11 15.10
CA TRP A 123 3.87 -4.19 16.22
C TRP A 123 3.82 -2.73 15.76
N THR A 124 4.42 -2.40 14.62
CA THR A 124 4.29 -1.05 14.05
C THR A 124 2.86 -0.77 13.57
N GLY A 125 2.13 -1.78 13.10
CA GLY A 125 0.70 -1.67 12.79
C GLY A 125 -0.17 -1.41 14.02
N ILE A 126 0.09 -2.11 15.13
CA ILE A 126 -0.56 -1.86 16.42
C ILE A 126 -0.28 -0.44 16.91
N ALA A 127 0.99 -0.02 16.90
CA ALA A 127 1.39 1.32 17.30
C ALA A 127 0.73 2.40 16.42
N TYR A 128 0.63 2.15 15.12
CA TYR A 128 -0.07 3.01 14.18
C TYR A 128 -1.55 3.15 14.55
N LEU A 129 -2.27 2.05 14.79
CA LEU A 129 -3.70 2.08 15.15
C LEU A 129 -3.94 2.84 16.46
N PHE A 130 -3.04 2.69 17.43
CA PHE A 130 -3.11 3.42 18.69
C PHE A 130 -2.90 4.93 18.49
N LEU A 131 -1.90 5.32 17.70
CA LEU A 131 -1.58 6.72 17.40
C LEU A 131 -2.58 7.39 16.45
N GLN A 132 -3.43 6.63 15.78
CA GLN A 132 -4.45 7.17 14.88
C GLN A 132 -5.47 8.04 15.62
N PHE A 133 -5.78 7.75 16.89
CA PHE A 133 -6.69 8.58 17.69
C PHE A 133 -6.17 10.02 17.91
N PRO A 134 -5.00 10.27 18.52
CA PRO A 134 -4.53 11.64 18.74
C PRO A 134 -4.28 12.39 17.43
N ILE A 135 -3.79 11.70 16.39
CA ILE A 135 -3.57 12.31 15.06
C ILE A 135 -4.92 12.67 14.42
N GLY A 136 -5.88 11.75 14.46
CA GLY A 136 -7.23 11.96 13.93
C GLY A 136 -7.96 13.09 14.66
N LEU A 137 -7.85 13.16 15.99
CA LEU A 137 -8.43 14.24 16.79
C LEU A 137 -7.85 15.60 16.38
N ALA A 138 -6.53 15.74 16.32
CA ALA A 138 -5.90 16.99 15.92
C ALA A 138 -6.32 17.43 14.51
N ALA A 139 -6.34 16.48 13.56
CA ALA A 139 -6.72 16.77 12.19
C ALA A 139 -8.21 17.10 12.03
N PHE A 140 -9.07 16.44 12.81
CA PHE A 140 -10.51 16.70 12.87
C PHE A 140 -10.79 18.09 13.44
N ILE A 141 -10.12 18.49 14.53
CA ILE A 141 -10.24 19.83 15.12
C ILE A 141 -9.89 20.89 14.08
N VAL A 142 -8.75 20.75 13.41
CA VAL A 142 -8.33 21.72 12.37
C VAL A 142 -9.33 21.79 11.22
N LEU A 143 -9.83 20.64 10.76
CA LEU A 143 -10.82 20.56 9.69
C LEU A 143 -12.14 21.25 10.09
N VAL A 144 -12.68 20.90 11.26
CA VAL A 144 -13.99 21.39 11.71
C VAL A 144 -13.92 22.85 12.13
N VAL A 145 -12.96 23.22 12.98
CA VAL A 145 -12.81 24.60 13.46
C VAL A 145 -12.41 25.52 12.31
N GLY A 146 -11.38 25.15 11.54
CA GLY A 146 -10.92 25.96 10.41
C GLY A 146 -12.00 26.12 9.35
N GLY A 147 -12.70 25.02 9.01
CA GLY A 147 -13.81 25.04 8.06
C GLY A 147 -15.00 25.86 8.55
N ALA A 148 -15.38 25.73 9.82
CA ALA A 148 -16.49 26.48 10.42
C ALA A 148 -16.19 27.99 10.48
N VAL A 149 -15.00 28.38 10.94
CA VAL A 149 -14.59 29.80 11.00
C VAL A 149 -14.53 30.40 9.60
N ALA A 150 -13.86 29.73 8.65
CA ALA A 150 -13.79 30.22 7.26
C ALA A 150 -15.17 30.31 6.61
N GLY A 151 -16.01 29.29 6.78
CA GLY A 151 -17.37 29.26 6.27
C GLY A 151 -18.26 30.35 6.88
N SER A 152 -18.15 30.58 8.19
CA SER A 152 -18.87 31.65 8.89
C SER A 152 -18.50 33.04 8.38
N LEU A 153 -17.20 33.32 8.17
CA LEU A 153 -16.74 34.59 7.62
C LEU A 153 -17.20 34.80 6.16
N ILE A 154 -17.20 33.75 5.34
CA ILE A 154 -17.73 33.82 3.97
C ILE A 154 -19.25 34.04 3.97
N ALA A 155 -19.96 33.42 4.91
CA ALA A 155 -21.40 33.53 5.07
C ALA A 155 -21.84 34.79 5.83
N ALA A 156 -20.91 35.61 6.34
CA ALA A 156 -21.22 36.74 7.22
C ALA A 156 -22.28 37.72 6.66
N PRO A 157 -22.26 38.12 5.36
CA PRO A 157 -23.31 38.98 4.81
C PRO A 157 -24.70 38.34 4.86
N ALA A 158 -24.77 37.04 4.63
CA ALA A 158 -26.03 36.30 4.72
C ALA A 158 -26.47 36.16 6.18
N ILE A 159 -25.54 35.88 7.11
CA ILE A 159 -25.84 35.81 8.54
C ILE A 159 -26.46 37.12 9.01
N VAL A 160 -25.81 38.27 8.79
CA VAL A 160 -26.34 39.59 9.17
C VAL A 160 -27.69 39.89 8.52
N LEU A 161 -27.90 39.48 7.27
CA LEU A 161 -29.19 39.65 6.59
C LEU A 161 -30.33 38.89 7.29
N PHE A 162 -30.06 37.71 7.87
CA PHE A 162 -31.05 36.89 8.55
C PHE A 162 -31.16 37.16 10.06
N SER A 163 -30.04 37.44 10.74
CA SER A 163 -29.99 37.65 12.19
C SER A 163 -30.10 39.12 12.60
N GLY A 164 -29.92 40.07 11.68
CA GLY A 164 -29.90 41.50 11.95
C GLY A 164 -28.55 42.03 12.46
N GLU A 165 -27.74 41.17 13.09
CA GLU A 165 -26.41 41.52 13.59
C GLU A 165 -25.46 40.31 13.59
N LEU A 166 -24.15 40.59 13.61
CA LEU A 166 -23.10 39.60 13.84
C LEU A 166 -22.09 40.15 14.85
N SER A 167 -22.03 39.53 16.03
CA SER A 167 -21.02 39.84 17.05
C SER A 167 -19.77 38.98 16.87
N LEU A 168 -18.61 39.62 16.74
CA LEU A 168 -17.31 38.98 16.74
C LEU A 168 -16.56 39.27 18.03
N PHE A 169 -16.04 38.22 18.66
CA PHE A 169 -15.23 38.32 19.86
C PHE A 169 -13.79 38.76 19.49
N ASP A 170 -13.34 39.89 20.02
CA ASP A 170 -12.01 40.45 19.71
C ASP A 170 -10.91 40.07 20.72
N GLY A 171 -11.24 39.25 21.73
CA GLY A 171 -10.31 38.88 22.81
C GLY A 171 -10.26 39.87 23.98
N THR A 172 -10.94 41.01 23.86
CA THR A 172 -11.21 41.96 24.94
C THR A 172 -12.65 41.82 25.42
N SER A 173 -13.05 42.55 26.47
CA SER A 173 -14.43 42.54 26.97
C SER A 173 -15.43 43.27 26.05
N ARG A 174 -15.03 43.64 24.82
CA ARG A 174 -15.88 44.30 23.83
C ARG A 174 -16.18 43.33 22.70
N GLU A 175 -17.43 43.32 22.29
CA GLU A 175 -17.86 42.63 21.07
C GLU A 175 -17.84 43.62 19.91
N TRP A 176 -17.24 43.21 18.80
CA TRP A 176 -17.33 43.97 17.56
C TRP A 176 -18.61 43.55 16.83
N VAL A 177 -19.61 44.42 16.86
CA VAL A 177 -20.94 44.17 16.27
C VAL A 177 -20.99 44.73 14.85
N ILE A 178 -21.44 43.91 13.91
CA ILE A 178 -21.68 44.29 12.52
C ILE A 178 -23.19 44.26 12.28
N GLU A 179 -23.77 45.43 12.01
CA GLU A 179 -25.22 45.62 11.87
C GLU A 179 -25.67 45.60 10.41
N THR A 180 -24.75 45.81 9.45
CA THR A 180 -25.11 45.90 8.04
C THR A 180 -24.50 44.79 7.18
N PRO A 181 -25.25 44.18 6.24
CA PRO A 181 -24.71 43.19 5.32
C PRO A 181 -23.58 43.72 4.43
N LEU A 182 -23.58 45.03 4.15
CA LEU A 182 -22.56 45.69 3.34
C LEU A 182 -21.22 45.75 4.08
N GLU A 183 -21.22 46.05 5.39
CA GLU A 183 -20.01 46.01 6.22
C GLU A 183 -19.49 44.56 6.35
N ALA A 184 -20.40 43.59 6.47
CA ALA A 184 -20.03 42.18 6.54
C ALA A 184 -19.33 41.64 5.27
N LEU A 185 -19.47 42.29 4.11
CA LEU A 185 -18.72 41.92 2.90
C LEU A 185 -17.21 42.04 3.08
N ALA A 186 -16.74 42.89 3.99
CA ALA A 186 -15.31 43.02 4.29
C ALA A 186 -14.71 41.73 4.91
N LEU A 187 -15.54 40.86 5.50
CA LEU A 187 -15.11 39.58 6.06
C LEU A 187 -14.96 38.47 5.02
N VAL A 188 -15.64 38.58 3.87
CA VAL A 188 -15.64 37.54 2.84
C VAL A 188 -14.22 37.28 2.30
N PRO A 189 -13.40 38.28 1.93
CA PRO A 189 -12.01 38.04 1.51
C PRO A 189 -11.18 37.33 2.58
N VAL A 190 -11.36 37.67 3.86
CA VAL A 190 -10.66 37.03 4.99
C VAL A 190 -11.07 35.57 5.10
N GLY A 191 -12.37 35.29 5.04
CA GLY A 191 -12.93 33.94 5.03
C GLY A 191 -12.42 33.11 3.85
N LEU A 192 -12.33 33.68 2.65
CA LEU A 192 -11.80 33.02 1.46
C LEU A 192 -10.30 32.68 1.60
N VAL A 193 -9.49 33.59 2.13
CA VAL A 193 -8.07 33.33 2.43
C VAL A 193 -7.92 32.21 3.45
N LEU A 194 -8.74 32.24 4.52
CA LEU A 194 -8.73 31.19 5.54
C LEU A 194 -9.18 29.84 4.97
N TRP A 195 -10.19 29.82 4.10
CA TRP A 195 -10.64 28.61 3.40
C TRP A 195 -9.52 28.00 2.56
N LEU A 196 -8.78 28.83 1.82
CA LEU A 196 -7.60 28.39 1.08
C LEU A 196 -6.55 27.80 2.03
N LEU A 197 -6.24 28.49 3.13
CA LEU A 197 -5.29 28.01 4.13
C LEU A 197 -5.69 26.62 4.66
N VAL A 198 -6.97 26.43 5.03
CA VAL A 198 -7.52 25.14 5.48
C VAL A 198 -7.35 24.06 4.40
N ALA A 199 -7.64 24.36 3.13
CA ALA A 199 -7.44 23.41 2.04
C ALA A 199 -5.96 22.99 1.88
N TYR A 200 -5.01 23.93 2.07
CA TYR A 200 -3.58 23.62 2.08
C TYR A 200 -3.17 22.77 3.28
N VAL A 201 -3.70 23.06 4.47
CA VAL A 201 -3.45 22.28 5.68
C VAL A 201 -3.98 20.85 5.53
N ILE A 202 -5.20 20.66 5.00
CA ILE A 202 -5.77 19.33 4.71
C ILE A 202 -4.87 18.56 3.73
N LYS A 203 -4.40 19.21 2.67
CA LYS A 203 -3.49 18.59 1.70
C LYS A 203 -2.15 18.20 2.34
N GLY A 204 -1.61 19.05 3.20
CA GLY A 204 -0.39 18.79 3.96
C GLY A 204 -0.55 17.62 4.94
N ALA A 205 -1.59 17.67 5.77
CA ALA A 205 -1.93 16.63 6.74
C ALA A 205 -2.17 15.28 6.08
N SER A 206 -2.90 15.25 4.96
CA SER A 206 -3.11 14.03 4.17
C SER A 206 -1.79 13.44 3.67
N LYS A 207 -0.89 14.25 3.11
CA LYS A 207 0.44 13.77 2.68
C LYS A 207 1.30 13.26 3.82
N LEU A 208 1.27 13.96 4.95
CA LEU A 208 2.00 13.57 6.15
C LEU A 208 1.50 12.22 6.65
N HIS A 209 0.18 12.05 6.72
CA HIS A 209 -0.46 10.81 7.09
C HIS A 209 -0.10 9.65 6.15
N THR A 210 -0.22 9.83 4.83
CA THR A 210 0.17 8.79 3.86
C THR A 210 1.65 8.41 3.99
N THR A 211 2.52 9.36 4.33
CA THR A 211 3.95 9.11 4.53
C THR A 211 4.20 8.34 5.82
N TRP A 212 3.52 8.72 6.90
CA TRP A 212 3.58 8.03 8.18
C TRP A 212 3.00 6.61 8.09
N ALA A 213 1.86 6.43 7.43
CA ALA A 213 1.28 5.12 7.13
C ALA A 213 2.24 4.24 6.31
N ARG A 214 2.90 4.80 5.29
CA ARG A 214 3.96 4.06 4.57
C ARG A 214 5.11 3.67 5.48
N PHE A 215 5.59 4.57 6.32
CA PHE A 215 6.70 4.28 7.23
C PHE A 215 6.35 3.19 8.26
N MET A 216 5.14 3.25 8.84
CA MET A 216 4.71 2.32 9.89
C MET A 216 4.19 0.99 9.35
N LEU A 217 3.48 0.99 8.22
CA LEU A 217 2.77 -0.19 7.71
C LEU A 217 3.52 -0.93 6.60
N ALA A 218 4.46 -0.29 5.90
CA ALA A 218 5.21 -0.96 4.84
C ALA A 218 6.09 -2.08 5.40
N SER A 219 6.19 -3.18 4.64
CA SER A 219 7.07 -4.27 5.03
C SER A 219 8.53 -3.79 5.02
N ARG A 220 9.24 -4.00 6.14
CA ARG A 220 10.70 -3.76 6.24
C ARG A 220 11.52 -4.82 5.49
N ALA A 221 10.92 -5.55 4.56
CA ALA A 221 11.63 -6.55 3.78
C ALA A 221 12.74 -5.81 3.00
N ARG A 222 13.97 -5.92 3.51
CA ARG A 222 15.17 -5.46 2.83
C ARG A 222 15.12 -6.04 1.42
N SER A 223 15.47 -5.23 0.44
CA SER A 223 15.80 -5.69 -0.90
C SER A 223 16.59 -6.99 -0.80
N VAL A 224 15.99 -8.11 -1.19
CA VAL A 224 16.72 -9.37 -1.30
C VAL A 224 17.83 -9.10 -2.32
N PRO A 225 19.11 -9.34 -2.00
CA PRO A 225 20.18 -9.23 -2.98
C PRO A 225 19.75 -10.07 -4.19
N SER A 226 19.66 -9.45 -5.36
CA SER A 226 19.56 -10.22 -6.59
C SER A 226 20.78 -11.14 -6.59
N SER A 227 20.56 -12.45 -6.45
CA SER A 227 21.62 -13.43 -6.72
C SER A 227 22.29 -13.03 -8.03
N PRO A 228 23.63 -13.10 -8.14
CA PRO A 228 24.29 -12.80 -9.40
C PRO A 228 23.62 -13.66 -10.46
N VAL A 229 23.12 -13.01 -11.50
CA VAL A 229 22.59 -13.67 -12.69
C VAL A 229 23.67 -14.68 -13.10
N SER A 230 23.42 -15.97 -12.87
CA SER A 230 24.20 -17.01 -13.53
C SER A 230 23.99 -16.78 -15.02
N ASP A 231 25.09 -16.55 -15.74
CA ASP A 231 25.07 -16.32 -17.18
C ASP A 231 24.11 -17.29 -17.88
N PRO A 232 23.39 -16.83 -18.92
CA PRO A 232 22.50 -17.72 -19.67
C PRO A 232 23.29 -18.96 -20.11
N PRO A 233 22.69 -20.16 -20.04
CA PRO A 233 23.37 -21.40 -20.41
C PRO A 233 23.93 -21.25 -21.82
N GLN A 234 25.26 -21.43 -21.96
CA GLN A 234 25.88 -21.39 -23.28
C GLN A 234 25.17 -22.41 -24.19
N PRO A 235 24.89 -22.05 -25.46
CA PRO A 235 24.31 -22.98 -26.40
C PRO A 235 25.21 -24.23 -26.51
N PRO A 236 24.63 -25.43 -26.70
CA PRO A 236 25.42 -26.66 -26.79
C PRO A 236 26.45 -26.53 -27.93
N PRO A 237 27.67 -27.07 -27.75
CA PRO A 237 28.70 -27.00 -28.78
C PRO A 237 28.17 -27.62 -30.08
N SER A 238 28.41 -26.95 -31.20
CA SER A 238 28.01 -27.44 -32.52
C SER A 238 28.67 -28.80 -32.81
N PRO A 239 27.93 -29.75 -33.39
CA PRO A 239 28.50 -31.06 -33.73
C PRO A 239 29.48 -30.88 -34.88
N GLY A 240 30.79 -30.88 -34.58
CA GLY A 240 31.81 -30.75 -35.61
C GLY A 240 33.24 -30.42 -35.19
N THR A 241 33.61 -30.48 -33.91
CA THR A 241 35.02 -30.27 -33.52
C THR A 241 35.66 -31.62 -33.18
N PRO A 242 36.77 -32.03 -33.84
CA PRO A 242 37.41 -33.32 -33.59
C PRO A 242 37.93 -33.44 -32.16
N MET A 243 37.86 -34.65 -31.62
CA MET A 243 38.54 -35.02 -30.39
C MET A 243 40.05 -35.02 -30.65
N ASP A 244 40.76 -34.07 -30.05
CA ASP A 244 42.15 -34.26 -29.67
C ASP A 244 42.52 -33.33 -28.52
N GLU A 245 43.41 -33.84 -27.67
CA GLU A 245 44.05 -33.22 -26.50
C GLU A 245 43.28 -33.27 -25.17
N ALA A 246 43.40 -34.45 -24.57
CA ALA A 246 43.49 -34.62 -23.13
C ALA A 246 44.62 -33.78 -22.51
N VAL A 247 44.37 -33.13 -21.37
CA VAL A 247 45.42 -32.90 -20.36
C VAL A 247 44.85 -33.18 -18.97
N VAL A 248 45.53 -34.13 -18.32
CA VAL A 248 45.42 -34.62 -16.95
C VAL A 248 45.97 -33.59 -15.96
N SER A 249 45.29 -33.37 -14.83
CA SER A 249 45.92 -33.20 -13.51
C SER A 249 44.88 -33.05 -12.37
N GLU A 250 44.71 -34.10 -11.56
CA GLU A 250 44.38 -33.99 -10.13
C GLU A 250 45.70 -33.94 -9.30
N PRO A 251 45.72 -33.91 -7.95
CA PRO A 251 45.14 -32.97 -6.99
C PRO A 251 46.16 -32.52 -5.89
N GLU A 252 46.02 -31.37 -5.22
CA GLU A 252 46.60 -31.10 -3.88
C GLU A 252 45.82 -29.94 -3.21
N SER A 253 44.99 -30.19 -2.20
CA SER A 253 45.36 -30.28 -0.78
C SER A 253 45.88 -28.96 -0.17
N ARG A 254 44.97 -28.13 0.36
CA ARG A 254 45.18 -27.54 1.70
C ARG A 254 43.94 -27.70 2.56
N VAL A 255 44.21 -28.36 3.67
CA VAL A 255 43.31 -28.92 4.68
C VAL A 255 42.68 -27.83 5.54
N ALA A 256 41.43 -28.14 5.92
CA ALA A 256 40.55 -27.55 6.94
C ALA A 256 41.21 -27.40 8.34
N PRO A 257 40.47 -27.00 9.40
CA PRO A 257 39.61 -27.97 10.09
C PRO A 257 38.29 -27.38 10.67
N VAL A 258 37.17 -28.14 10.61
CA VAL A 258 36.50 -28.79 11.77
C VAL A 258 35.43 -27.86 12.41
N LEU A 259 34.12 -28.15 12.41
CA LEU A 259 33.40 -29.38 12.82
C LEU A 259 32.10 -29.60 12.01
N ALA A 260 31.83 -30.88 11.70
CA ALA A 260 30.58 -31.46 11.20
C ALA A 260 29.60 -31.78 12.36
N PRO A 261 28.59 -32.66 12.21
CA PRO A 261 27.44 -32.69 11.29
C PRO A 261 26.10 -32.77 12.09
N VAL A 262 24.95 -32.50 11.46
CA VAL A 262 23.66 -33.04 11.96
C VAL A 262 23.02 -33.86 10.85
N GLU A 263 22.78 -35.11 11.22
CA GLU A 263 22.38 -36.24 10.42
C GLU A 263 21.03 -36.08 9.74
N THR A 264 21.01 -36.56 8.50
CA THR A 264 19.93 -37.28 7.83
C THR A 264 18.88 -37.88 8.77
N ILE A 265 17.64 -37.38 8.68
CA ILE A 265 16.45 -38.16 9.01
C ILE A 265 15.68 -38.42 7.72
N THR A 266 15.99 -39.57 7.13
CA THR A 266 15.08 -40.35 6.30
C THR A 266 14.01 -40.97 7.19
N ALA A 267 12.77 -40.50 7.10
CA ALA A 267 11.56 -41.25 7.44
C ALA A 267 10.35 -40.57 6.80
N ALA A 268 9.88 -41.15 5.69
CA ALA A 268 8.52 -40.93 5.22
C ALA A 268 7.55 -41.62 6.21
N PRO A 269 6.45 -40.98 6.63
CA PRO A 269 5.25 -41.70 6.96
C PRO A 269 4.40 -41.80 5.68
N GLU A 270 4.18 -43.01 5.21
CA GLU A 270 3.12 -43.28 4.25
C GLU A 270 1.77 -42.96 4.91
N MET A 271 1.09 -41.93 4.41
CA MET A 271 -0.34 -41.73 4.61
C MET A 271 -0.98 -41.37 3.27
N GLY A 272 -1.71 -42.33 2.73
CA GLY A 272 -3.03 -42.15 2.11
C GLY A 272 -3.15 -41.21 0.92
N ALA A 273 -3.28 -41.81 -0.26
CA ALA A 273 -3.64 -41.18 -1.52
C ALA A 273 -4.76 -40.12 -1.44
N ALA A 274 -4.49 -38.94 -2.00
CA ALA A 274 -5.47 -38.15 -2.72
C ALA A 274 -4.72 -37.32 -3.77
N ALA A 275 -4.90 -37.70 -5.03
CA ALA A 275 -4.53 -36.90 -6.17
C ALA A 275 -5.24 -35.56 -6.08
N ASP A 276 -4.50 -34.46 -5.93
CA ASP A 276 -4.79 -33.20 -6.59
C ASP A 276 -3.63 -32.23 -6.34
N VAL A 277 -3.38 -31.41 -7.36
CA VAL A 277 -2.41 -30.30 -7.40
C VAL A 277 -0.98 -30.66 -7.85
N ARG A 278 -0.87 -31.34 -8.99
CA ARG A 278 0.24 -31.06 -9.93
C ARG A 278 -0.07 -29.75 -10.67
N TRP A 279 0.28 -28.60 -10.10
CA TRP A 279 0.32 -27.34 -10.87
C TRP A 279 1.28 -27.54 -12.05
N SER A 280 0.74 -27.54 -13.27
CA SER A 280 1.47 -28.05 -14.44
C SER A 280 2.50 -27.03 -14.94
N TYR A 281 3.78 -27.38 -14.79
CA TYR A 281 4.92 -26.75 -15.47
C TYR A 281 4.72 -26.61 -16.99
N ALA A 282 3.86 -27.44 -17.60
CA ALA A 282 3.55 -27.39 -19.02
C ALA A 282 2.79 -26.12 -19.40
N GLY A 283 1.82 -25.68 -18.60
CA GLY A 283 1.03 -24.47 -18.88
C GLY A 283 1.88 -23.20 -18.95
N LEU A 284 3.00 -23.14 -18.23
CA LEU A 284 3.95 -22.01 -18.32
C LEU A 284 4.72 -21.98 -19.64
N ARG A 285 4.94 -23.14 -20.28
CA ARG A 285 5.63 -23.22 -21.58
C ARG A 285 4.69 -22.84 -22.74
N ASP A 286 3.38 -23.02 -22.56
CA ASP A 286 2.35 -22.76 -23.56
C ASP A 286 1.84 -21.30 -23.59
N LEU A 287 2.36 -20.47 -22.68
CA LEU A 287 2.12 -19.03 -22.72
C LEU A 287 2.89 -18.39 -23.87
N THR A 288 2.19 -17.61 -24.67
CA THR A 288 2.81 -16.72 -25.67
C THR A 288 3.69 -15.68 -24.97
N PRO A 289 4.64 -15.05 -25.68
CA PRO A 289 5.48 -13.99 -25.09
C PRO A 289 4.64 -12.89 -24.40
N ARG A 290 3.55 -12.46 -25.03
CA ARG A 290 2.67 -11.44 -24.47
C ARG A 290 1.90 -11.90 -23.23
N GLU A 291 1.45 -13.14 -23.21
CA GLU A 291 0.79 -13.74 -22.04
C GLU A 291 1.77 -13.95 -20.87
N ARG A 292 3.04 -14.27 -21.17
CA ARG A 292 4.10 -14.35 -20.18
C ARG A 292 4.38 -12.98 -19.56
N GLU A 293 4.49 -11.91 -20.37
CA GLU A 293 4.66 -10.55 -19.83
C GLU A 293 3.46 -10.16 -18.95
N VAL A 294 2.23 -10.44 -19.38
CA VAL A 294 1.03 -10.21 -18.57
C VAL A 294 1.10 -10.98 -17.25
N LEU A 295 1.52 -12.25 -17.27
CA LEU A 295 1.72 -13.06 -16.06
C LEU A 295 2.75 -12.42 -15.11
N LEU A 296 3.84 -11.86 -15.63
CA LEU A 296 4.86 -11.17 -14.82
C LEU A 296 4.29 -9.91 -14.14
N PHE A 297 3.54 -9.09 -14.87
CA PHE A 297 2.88 -7.91 -14.29
C PHE A 297 1.82 -8.30 -13.25
N LEU A 298 1.02 -9.35 -13.53
CA LEU A 298 0.04 -9.88 -12.59
C LEU A 298 0.71 -10.36 -11.30
N ALA A 299 1.80 -11.10 -11.43
CA ALA A 299 2.56 -11.62 -10.30
C ALA A 299 3.28 -10.52 -9.51
N SER A 300 3.65 -9.43 -10.19
CA SER A 300 4.19 -8.20 -9.59
C SER A 300 3.11 -7.30 -8.95
N GLY A 301 1.84 -7.68 -9.04
CA GLY A 301 0.73 -7.00 -8.35
C GLY A 301 0.09 -5.84 -9.10
N TYR A 302 0.39 -5.66 -10.40
CA TYR A 302 -0.19 -4.60 -11.21
C TYR A 302 -1.69 -4.83 -11.47
N SER A 303 -2.45 -3.75 -11.52
CA SER A 303 -3.85 -3.72 -11.94
C SER A 303 -3.99 -3.78 -13.46
N ASN A 304 -5.19 -4.12 -13.97
CA ASN A 304 -5.41 -4.19 -15.41
C ASN A 304 -5.24 -2.82 -16.10
N ALA A 305 -5.52 -1.73 -15.38
CA ALA A 305 -5.32 -0.37 -15.86
C ALA A 305 -3.82 -0.04 -15.98
N GLU A 306 -3.01 -0.37 -14.99
CA GLU A 306 -1.55 -0.15 -15.03
C GLU A 306 -0.87 -1.04 -16.09
N ILE A 307 -1.36 -2.27 -16.27
CA ILE A 307 -0.90 -3.16 -17.36
C ILE A 307 -1.29 -2.59 -18.72
N ALA A 308 -2.50 -2.03 -18.85
CA ALA A 308 -2.98 -1.42 -20.09
C ALA A 308 -2.13 -0.21 -20.47
N GLU A 309 -1.76 0.61 -19.48
CA GLU A 309 -0.86 1.74 -19.65
C GLU A 309 0.55 1.30 -20.05
N ALA A 310 1.11 0.30 -19.36
CA ALA A 310 2.45 -0.24 -19.66
C ALA A 310 2.55 -0.83 -21.07
N PHE A 311 1.44 -1.34 -21.58
CA PHE A 311 1.36 -1.97 -22.90
C PHE A 311 0.75 -1.10 -24.00
N VAL A 312 0.31 0.12 -23.67
CA VAL A 312 -0.39 1.05 -24.58
C VAL A 312 -1.57 0.38 -25.27
N VAL A 313 -2.44 -0.27 -24.48
CA VAL A 313 -3.66 -0.97 -24.95
C VAL A 313 -4.86 -0.59 -24.08
N SER A 314 -6.06 -1.04 -24.46
CA SER A 314 -7.26 -0.84 -23.62
C SER A 314 -7.28 -1.82 -22.43
N GLU A 315 -7.92 -1.42 -21.32
CA GLU A 315 -8.13 -2.31 -20.16
C GLU A 315 -8.93 -3.57 -20.54
N GLY A 316 -9.85 -3.46 -21.51
CA GLY A 316 -10.60 -4.60 -22.06
C GLY A 316 -9.69 -5.62 -22.74
N THR A 317 -8.67 -5.16 -23.47
CA THR A 317 -7.66 -6.02 -24.10
C THR A 317 -6.86 -6.78 -23.04
N VAL A 318 -6.46 -6.11 -21.96
CA VAL A 318 -5.76 -6.77 -20.84
C VAL A 318 -6.64 -7.82 -20.17
N LYS A 319 -7.91 -7.54 -19.91
CA LYS A 319 -8.85 -8.53 -19.33
C LYS A 319 -8.91 -9.80 -20.16
N THR A 320 -8.91 -9.70 -21.48
CA THR A 320 -8.87 -10.84 -22.39
C THR A 320 -7.55 -11.62 -22.26
N HIS A 321 -6.40 -10.93 -22.21
CA HIS A 321 -5.12 -11.60 -22.00
C HIS A 321 -5.03 -12.30 -20.64
N VAL A 322 -5.53 -11.67 -19.56
CA VAL A 322 -5.60 -12.28 -18.23
C VAL A 322 -6.45 -13.55 -18.28
N LYS A 323 -7.65 -13.50 -18.87
CA LYS A 323 -8.52 -14.69 -18.99
C LYS A 323 -7.83 -15.84 -19.72
N ARG A 324 -7.08 -15.56 -20.80
CA ARG A 324 -6.31 -16.57 -21.55
C ARG A 324 -5.18 -17.15 -20.71
N VAL A 325 -4.43 -16.32 -19.97
CA VAL A 325 -3.39 -16.76 -19.04
C VAL A 325 -3.97 -17.69 -17.98
N LEU A 326 -5.09 -17.32 -17.34
CA LEU A 326 -5.72 -18.17 -16.32
C LEU A 326 -6.18 -19.51 -16.90
N SER A 327 -6.78 -19.48 -18.08
CA SER A 327 -7.25 -20.69 -18.77
C SER A 327 -6.09 -21.62 -19.15
N LYS A 328 -4.97 -21.09 -19.66
CA LYS A 328 -3.80 -21.88 -20.08
C LYS A 328 -2.99 -22.44 -18.91
N LEU A 329 -3.02 -21.74 -17.78
CA LEU A 329 -2.40 -22.19 -16.54
C LEU A 329 -3.33 -23.10 -15.71
N GLU A 330 -4.57 -23.29 -16.15
CA GLU A 330 -5.61 -24.05 -15.45
C GLU A 330 -5.85 -23.57 -14.01
N VAL A 331 -5.73 -22.25 -13.81
CA VAL A 331 -5.91 -21.59 -12.51
C VAL A 331 -7.22 -20.83 -12.48
N ARG A 332 -7.88 -20.81 -11.32
CA ARG A 332 -9.21 -20.21 -11.17
C ARG A 332 -9.18 -18.68 -11.10
N ASP A 333 -8.10 -18.13 -10.57
CA ASP A 333 -7.98 -16.70 -10.36
C ASP A 333 -6.55 -16.19 -10.54
N ARG A 334 -6.45 -14.86 -10.65
CA ARG A 334 -5.19 -14.13 -10.80
C ARG A 334 -4.20 -14.35 -9.66
N THR A 335 -4.68 -14.73 -8.48
CA THR A 335 -3.84 -14.97 -7.30
C THR A 335 -3.11 -16.29 -7.46
N GLN A 336 -3.81 -17.33 -7.89
CA GLN A 336 -3.21 -18.63 -8.21
C GLN A 336 -2.18 -18.51 -9.34
N ALA A 337 -2.48 -17.74 -10.39
CA ALA A 337 -1.50 -17.46 -11.46
C ALA A 337 -0.22 -16.79 -10.93
N ALA A 338 -0.38 -15.81 -10.03
CA ALA A 338 0.74 -15.10 -9.42
C ALA A 338 1.59 -15.98 -8.50
N ILE A 339 0.97 -16.88 -7.74
CA ILE A 339 1.67 -17.86 -6.89
C ILE A 339 2.48 -18.81 -7.75
N LEU A 340 1.88 -19.32 -8.82
CA LEU A 340 2.51 -20.24 -9.75
C LEU A 340 3.70 -19.60 -10.47
N ALA A 341 3.60 -18.34 -10.89
CA ALA A 341 4.74 -17.58 -11.42
C ALA A 341 5.90 -17.43 -10.41
N TYR A 342 5.58 -17.26 -9.12
CA TYR A 342 6.57 -17.14 -8.04
C TYR A 342 7.24 -18.48 -7.71
N GLN A 343 6.47 -19.56 -7.62
CA GLN A 343 6.97 -20.92 -7.37
C GLN A 343 7.94 -21.39 -8.44
N HIS A 344 7.73 -20.97 -9.69
CA HIS A 344 8.58 -21.32 -10.82
C HIS A 344 9.70 -20.29 -11.10
N GLY A 345 9.92 -19.33 -10.19
CA GLY A 345 11.00 -18.35 -10.31
C GLY A 345 10.89 -17.43 -11.53
N LEU A 346 9.71 -17.36 -12.19
CA LEU A 346 9.50 -16.46 -13.34
C LEU A 346 9.60 -14.99 -12.94
N VAL A 347 9.34 -14.69 -11.67
CA VAL A 347 9.40 -13.35 -11.09
C VAL A 347 10.50 -13.35 -10.03
N GLY A 348 11.73 -13.20 -10.50
CA GLY A 348 12.77 -12.59 -9.67
C GLY A 348 12.46 -11.10 -9.54
N VAL A 349 12.61 -10.54 -8.35
CA VAL A 349 12.44 -9.10 -8.13
C VAL A 349 13.49 -8.35 -8.95
N GLN A 350 13.18 -8.02 -10.20
CA GLN A 350 13.98 -7.11 -11.01
C GLN A 350 13.58 -5.69 -10.65
N ALA A 351 14.40 -5.05 -9.84
CA ALA A 351 14.43 -3.60 -9.72
C ALA A 351 14.83 -3.03 -11.08
N GLN A 352 13.89 -2.47 -11.83
CA GLN A 352 14.21 -1.67 -13.01
C GLN A 352 14.88 -0.38 -12.55
N ALA A 353 16.20 -0.36 -12.68
CA ALA A 353 16.97 0.86 -12.78
C ALA A 353 16.52 1.62 -14.03
N ARG A 354 16.05 2.85 -13.84
CA ARG A 354 16.30 4.00 -14.71
C ARG A 354 15.91 5.29 -14.02
#